data_AF-A0A1L7N7T4-F1
#
_entry.id   AF-A0A1L7N7T4-F1
#
_cell.length_a   1.000
_cell.length_b   1.000
_cell.length_c   1.000
_cell.angle_alpha   90.00
_cell.angle_beta   90.00
_cell.angle_gamma   90.00
#
_symmetry.space_group_name_H-M   'P 1'
#
loop_
_entity.id
_entity.type
_entity.pdbx_description
1 polymer ?
#
loop_
_entity_poly.entity_id
_entity_poly.type
_entity_poly.pdbx_seq_one_letter_code
_entity_poly.pdbx_strand_id
1 'polypeptide(L)'
;MLAAISMGQDLLQKYVERTSVTKPSSDCERTADKQRPISRITGFHQDEEGHWVAELSCGHTQHLRHQPPWQSRPWVLDPAQRAQRIGQPFACGWCAQGGDGATLGR
;
A
#
# COMPACT_ATOMS: atom_id res chain seq x y z
N MET A 1 -19.87 65.74 35.38
CA MET A 1 -19.99 64.54 36.24
C MET A 1 -20.08 63.35 35.29
N LEU A 2 -19.05 62.48 35.25
CA LEU A 2 -19.10 61.08 35.72
C LEU A 2 -20.15 60.24 34.95
N ALA A 3 -19.88 59.10 34.30
CA ALA A 3 -18.73 58.21 34.20
C ALA A 3 -18.94 57.23 33.00
N ALA A 4 -17.95 56.36 32.77
CA ALA A 4 -17.87 55.13 31.95
C ALA A 4 -19.20 54.32 31.83
N ILE A 5 -19.41 53.40 30.87
CA ILE A 5 -18.79 52.05 30.77
C ILE A 5 -18.88 51.53 29.32
N SER A 6 -17.73 51.24 28.71
CA SER A 6 -17.62 50.29 27.58
C SER A 6 -17.92 48.88 28.06
N MET A 7 -18.48 48.01 27.20
CA MET A 7 -18.01 46.64 26.93
C MET A 7 -19.12 45.78 26.28
N GLY A 8 -18.73 45.01 25.27
CA GLY A 8 -19.28 43.69 25.00
C GLY A 8 -20.33 43.62 23.89
N GLN A 9 -19.90 43.34 22.66
CA GLN A 9 -20.79 42.81 21.63
C GLN A 9 -21.24 41.40 22.03
N ASP A 10 -22.56 41.23 22.09
CA ASP A 10 -23.30 40.07 22.53
C ASP A 10 -23.24 38.92 21.49
N LEU A 11 -22.48 37.88 21.88
CA LEU A 11 -22.89 36.47 21.89
C LEU A 11 -23.80 35.96 20.77
N LEU A 12 -23.23 35.65 19.60
CA LEU A 12 -23.79 34.62 18.71
C LEU A 12 -22.73 33.72 18.05
N GLN A 13 -21.69 33.34 18.80
CA GLN A 13 -20.84 32.19 18.45
C GLN A 13 -21.49 30.89 18.95
N LYS A 14 -22.76 30.67 18.60
CA LYS A 14 -23.50 29.45 18.93
C LYS A 14 -23.28 28.40 17.85
N TYR A 15 -22.16 27.70 17.94
CA TYR A 15 -22.14 26.30 17.57
C TYR A 15 -21.09 25.60 18.44
N VAL A 16 -21.53 25.26 19.66
CA VAL A 16 -21.00 24.13 20.41
C VAL A 16 -21.25 22.90 19.53
N GLU A 17 -20.31 22.62 18.63
CA GLU A 17 -20.18 21.29 18.08
C GLU A 17 -19.68 20.41 19.19
N ARG A 18 -20.63 19.60 19.66
CA ARG A 18 -20.47 18.46 20.54
C ARG A 18 -19.02 18.04 20.64
N THR A 19 -18.48 18.17 21.84
CA THR A 19 -17.39 17.36 22.36
C THR A 19 -17.66 15.91 21.97
N SER A 20 -17.08 15.46 20.86
CA SER A 20 -17.09 14.05 20.49
C SER A 20 -16.33 13.33 21.58
N VAL A 21 -17.07 12.61 22.42
CA VAL A 21 -16.56 11.69 23.43
C VAL A 21 -15.96 10.50 22.68
N THR A 22 -14.76 10.70 22.16
CA THR A 22 -13.83 9.66 21.80
C THR A 22 -12.49 10.35 21.59
N LYS A 23 -11.60 10.24 22.59
CA LYS A 23 -10.17 10.34 22.30
C LYS A 23 -9.93 9.45 21.08
N PRO A 24 -9.27 9.90 20.00
CA PRO A 24 -8.68 8.95 19.08
C PRO A 24 -7.75 8.11 19.94
N SER A 25 -8.08 6.84 20.14
CA SER A 25 -7.21 5.93 20.87
C SER A 25 -5.87 5.92 20.15
N SER A 26 -4.79 6.07 20.89
CA SER A 26 -3.40 5.99 20.41
C SER A 26 -3.02 4.56 19.99
N ASP A 27 -3.97 3.77 19.48
CA ASP A 27 -3.81 2.36 19.11
C ASP A 27 -3.71 2.17 17.58
N CYS A 28 -3.83 3.25 16.80
CA CYS A 28 -3.75 3.20 15.34
C CYS A 28 -2.40 3.66 14.77
N GLU A 29 -1.41 3.98 15.60
CA GLU A 29 -0.05 4.30 15.16
C GLU A 29 0.71 3.02 14.79
N ARG A 30 0.23 2.32 13.75
CA ARG A 30 1.04 1.31 13.08
C ARG A 30 2.15 2.07 12.37
N THR A 31 3.34 2.08 12.97
CA THR A 31 4.57 2.63 12.39
C THR A 31 4.75 2.07 10.97
N ALA A 32 4.37 2.88 9.99
CA ALA A 32 4.19 2.52 8.59
C ALA A 32 5.50 2.67 7.81
N ASP A 33 6.61 2.17 8.35
CA ASP A 33 7.92 2.25 7.71
C ASP A 33 8.68 0.93 7.87
N LYS A 34 8.02 -0.18 7.54
CA LYS A 34 8.73 -1.39 7.14
C LYS A 34 8.79 -1.34 5.62
N GLN A 35 9.87 -0.76 5.10
CA GLN A 35 10.15 -0.71 3.67
C GLN A 35 9.94 -2.10 3.07
N ARG A 36 8.93 -2.25 2.20
CA ARG A 36 8.66 -3.54 1.56
C ARG A 36 9.91 -3.94 0.78
N PRO A 37 10.42 -5.17 0.93
CA PRO A 37 11.60 -5.61 0.19
C PRO A 37 11.32 -5.54 -1.31
N ILE A 38 12.12 -4.71 -1.99
CA ILE A 38 12.05 -4.48 -3.42
C ILE A 38 12.97 -5.49 -4.11
N SER A 39 12.42 -6.25 -5.04
CA SER A 39 13.17 -7.12 -5.96
C SER A 39 13.15 -6.52 -7.36
N ARG A 40 13.89 -7.09 -8.31
CA ARG A 40 13.79 -6.72 -9.73
C ARG A 40 13.22 -7.88 -10.53
N ILE A 41 12.49 -7.59 -11.60
CA ILE A 41 12.03 -8.64 -12.52
C ILE A 41 13.20 -9.09 -13.39
N THR A 42 13.47 -10.39 -13.42
CA THR A 42 14.52 -10.99 -14.27
C THR A 42 13.93 -11.63 -15.53
N GLY A 43 12.68 -12.09 -15.47
CA GLY A 43 12.05 -12.80 -16.57
C GLY A 43 10.56 -13.01 -16.38
N PHE A 44 9.93 -13.59 -17.39
CA PHE A 44 8.53 -14.01 -17.38
C PHE A 44 8.37 -15.36 -18.08
N HIS A 45 7.51 -16.21 -17.54
CA HIS A 45 7.04 -17.42 -18.22
C HIS A 45 5.54 -17.61 -17.97
N GLN A 46 4.91 -18.55 -18.70
CA GLN A 46 3.56 -19.01 -18.38
C GLN A 46 3.64 -20.31 -17.60
N ASP A 47 2.77 -20.47 -16.61
CA ASP A 47 2.54 -21.76 -15.98
C ASP A 47 1.66 -22.67 -16.86
N GLU A 48 1.35 -23.86 -16.35
CA GLU A 48 0.54 -24.88 -17.01
C GLU A 48 -0.91 -24.43 -17.30
N GLU A 49 -1.42 -23.47 -16.51
CA GLU A 49 -2.75 -22.87 -16.68
C GLU A 49 -2.70 -21.65 -17.63
N GLY A 50 -1.52 -21.30 -18.15
CA GLY A 50 -1.31 -20.17 -19.03
C GLY A 50 -1.23 -18.82 -18.31
N HIS A 51 -1.13 -18.79 -16.97
CA HIS A 51 -0.99 -17.52 -16.25
C HIS A 51 0.46 -17.04 -16.27
N TRP A 52 0.64 -15.72 -16.35
CA TRP A 52 1.97 -15.13 -16.37
C TRP A 52 2.59 -15.14 -14.98
N VAL A 53 3.82 -15.64 -14.92
CA VAL A 53 4.66 -15.68 -13.73
C VAL A 53 5.87 -14.78 -13.97
N ALA A 54 6.13 -13.85 -13.05
CA ALA A 54 7.38 -13.08 -13.04
C ALA A 54 8.42 -13.78 -12.18
N GLU A 55 9.63 -13.90 -12.71
CA GLU A 55 10.81 -14.31 -11.97
C GLU A 55 11.46 -13.07 -11.36
N LEU A 56 11.78 -13.13 -10.07
CA LEU A 56 12.34 -12.00 -9.33
C LEU A 56 13.78 -12.28 -8.92
N SER A 57 14.59 -11.22 -8.84
CA SER A 57 16.00 -11.27 -8.45
C SER A 57 16.25 -11.79 -7.03
N CYS A 58 15.21 -11.88 -6.20
CA CYS A 58 15.28 -12.50 -4.87
C CYS A 58 15.13 -14.03 -4.90
N GLY A 59 14.97 -14.64 -6.08
CA GLY A 59 14.77 -16.08 -6.25
C GLY A 59 13.30 -16.53 -6.17
N HIS A 60 12.39 -15.66 -5.76
CA HIS A 60 10.95 -15.96 -5.72
C HIS A 60 10.27 -15.67 -7.06
N THR A 61 9.14 -16.34 -7.28
CA THR A 61 8.25 -16.08 -8.41
C THR A 61 6.96 -15.40 -7.94
N GLN A 62 6.34 -14.61 -8.82
CA GLN A 62 5.06 -13.96 -8.56
C GLN A 62 4.08 -14.18 -9.73
N HIS A 63 2.93 -14.78 -9.45
CA HIS A 63 1.82 -14.84 -10.39
C HIS A 63 1.25 -13.44 -10.65
N LEU A 64 1.05 -13.12 -11.92
CA LEU A 64 0.54 -11.86 -12.40
C LEU A 64 -0.81 -12.09 -13.08
N ARG A 65 -1.89 -11.89 -12.33
CA ARG A 65 -3.25 -12.02 -12.83
C ARG A 65 -3.80 -10.66 -13.29
N HIS A 66 -4.47 -10.65 -14.44
CA HIS A 66 -5.31 -9.54 -14.90
C HIS A 66 -6.77 -10.02 -14.85
N GLN A 67 -7.49 -9.67 -13.79
CA GLN A 67 -8.88 -10.06 -13.53
C GLN A 67 -9.71 -8.84 -13.08
N PRO A 68 -10.04 -7.88 -13.97
CA PRO A 68 -10.95 -6.79 -13.63
C PRO A 68 -12.32 -7.31 -13.19
N PRO A 69 -12.99 -6.68 -12.19
CA PRO A 69 -12.58 -5.45 -11.47
C PRO A 69 -11.58 -5.68 -10.33
N TRP A 70 -11.29 -6.94 -9.98
CA TRP A 70 -10.54 -7.32 -8.78
C TRP A 70 -9.03 -7.04 -8.86
N GLN A 71 -8.43 -7.25 -10.04
CA GLN A 71 -6.99 -7.08 -10.26
C GLN A 71 -6.70 -6.52 -11.67
N SER A 72 -6.32 -5.25 -11.77
CA SER A 72 -5.99 -4.63 -13.06
C SER A 72 -4.48 -4.57 -13.30
N ARG A 73 -3.97 -5.48 -14.13
CA ARG A 73 -2.59 -5.48 -14.65
C ARG A 73 -2.54 -5.60 -16.18
N PRO A 74 -3.06 -4.62 -16.95
CA PRO A 74 -3.20 -4.75 -18.40
C PRO A 74 -1.86 -4.96 -19.12
N TRP A 75 -0.77 -4.40 -18.58
CA TRP A 75 0.58 -4.52 -19.12
C TRP A 75 1.10 -5.97 -19.17
N VAL A 76 0.51 -6.90 -18.39
CA VAL A 76 0.86 -8.32 -18.42
C VAL A 76 0.43 -9.00 -19.71
N LEU A 77 -0.66 -8.51 -20.33
CA LEU A 77 -1.20 -9.12 -21.54
C LEU A 77 -0.36 -8.78 -22.77
N ASP A 78 0.36 -7.66 -22.74
CA ASP A 78 1.16 -7.18 -23.86
C ASP A 78 2.64 -7.58 -23.71
N PRO A 79 3.22 -8.32 -24.66
CA PRO A 79 4.60 -8.79 -24.57
C PRO A 79 5.62 -7.64 -24.57
N ALA A 80 5.36 -6.55 -25.29
CA ALA A 80 6.28 -5.41 -25.35
C ALA A 80 6.33 -4.66 -24.01
N GLN A 81 5.18 -4.46 -23.37
CA GLN A 81 5.08 -3.88 -22.03
C GLN A 81 5.72 -4.78 -20.97
N ARG A 82 5.58 -6.11 -21.08
CA ARG A 82 6.31 -7.01 -20.19
C ARG A 82 7.82 -6.91 -20.37
N ALA A 83 8.31 -6.88 -21.60
CA ALA A 83 9.74 -6.71 -21.86
C ALA A 83 10.28 -5.41 -21.22
N GLN A 84 9.52 -4.31 -21.28
CA GLN A 84 9.87 -3.04 -20.63
C GLN A 84 9.93 -3.11 -19.09
N ARG A 85 9.30 -4.12 -18.48
CA ARG A 85 9.32 -4.33 -17.03
C ARG A 85 10.53 -5.13 -16.55
N ILE A 86 11.26 -5.80 -17.44
CA ILE A 86 12.48 -6.51 -17.07
C ILE A 86 13.49 -5.50 -16.52
N GLY A 87 14.13 -5.84 -15.40
CA GLY A 87 15.04 -4.97 -14.66
C GLY A 87 14.38 -3.94 -13.75
N GLN A 88 13.06 -3.71 -13.88
CA GLN A 88 12.34 -2.76 -13.05
C GLN A 88 12.10 -3.29 -11.63
N PRO A 89 12.05 -2.39 -10.63
CA PRO A 89 11.71 -2.76 -9.26
C PRO A 89 10.29 -3.32 -9.18
N PHE A 90 10.12 -4.34 -8.36
CA PHE A 90 8.88 -5.06 -8.15
C PHE A 90 8.79 -5.55 -6.70
N ALA A 91 7.62 -5.37 -6.07
CA ALA A 91 7.41 -5.79 -4.70
C ALA A 91 7.23 -7.31 -4.64
N CYS A 92 8.14 -8.00 -3.97
CA CYS A 92 8.02 -9.44 -3.75
C CYS A 92 7.10 -9.70 -2.55
N GLY A 93 5.97 -10.38 -2.78
CA GLY A 93 5.05 -10.79 -1.71
C GLY A 93 5.74 -11.67 -0.67
N TRP A 94 6.55 -12.63 -1.12
CA TRP A 94 7.28 -13.56 -0.26
C TRP A 94 8.26 -12.84 0.69
N CYS A 95 9.09 -11.97 0.15
CA CYS A 95 10.02 -11.20 0.98
C CYS A 95 9.28 -10.27 1.93
N ALA A 96 8.16 -9.66 1.52
CA ALA A 96 7.40 -8.74 2.36
C ALA A 96 6.80 -9.40 3.61
N GLN A 97 6.67 -10.72 3.60
CA GLN A 97 6.21 -11.52 4.73
C GLN A 97 7.32 -11.80 5.76
N GLY A 98 8.59 -11.48 5.45
CA GLY A 98 9.74 -11.79 6.30
C GLY A 98 10.37 -13.15 6.04
N GLY A 99 10.16 -13.70 4.83
CA GLY A 99 10.49 -15.07 4.40
C GLY A 99 11.52 -15.83 5.22
N ASP A 100 11.03 -16.66 6.14
CA ASP A 100 11.63 -17.90 6.60
C ASP A 100 11.62 -18.94 5.47
N GLY A 101 12.30 -18.66 4.36
CA GLY A 101 12.43 -19.58 3.23
C GLY A 101 13.39 -20.76 3.47
N ALA A 102 13.57 -21.19 4.73
CA ALA A 102 14.58 -22.17 5.13
C ALA A 102 13.96 -23.46 5.70
N THR A 103 12.93 -24.03 5.06
CA THR A 103 12.49 -25.41 5.41
C THR A 103 11.98 -26.16 4.19
N LEU A 104 12.84 -26.51 3.23
CA LEU A 104 12.66 -27.74 2.44
C LEU A 104 14.03 -28.33 2.10
N GLY A 105 14.69 -28.83 3.15
CA GLY A 105 15.71 -29.86 3.03
C GLY A 105 15.20 -31.14 3.70
N ARG A 106 14.77 -32.12 2.91
CA ARG A 106 14.86 -33.54 3.20
C ARG A 106 14.68 -34.35 1.93
#